data_AF-A0A519KJZ4-F1
#
_entry.id   AF-A0A519KJZ4-F1
#
_cell.length_a   1.000
_cell.length_b   1.000
_cell.length_c   1.000
_cell.angle_alpha   90.00
_cell.angle_beta   90.00
_cell.angle_gamma   90.00
#
_symmetry.space_group_name_H-M   'P 1'
#
loop_
_entity.id
_entity.type
_entity.pdbx_description
1 polymer ?
#
loop_
_entity_poly.entity_id
_entity_poly.type
_entity_poly.pdbx_seq_one_letter_code
_entity_poly.pdbx_strand_id
1 'polypeptide(L)' 'LDQIMVANLKDDAQSWVLTSEGAYTRVAPLDPERPFSAHKYFMTNPSLSGRGRKVKTLPGHLSYVRPERKKR' A
#
# COMPACT_ATOMS: atom_id res chain seq x y z
N LEU A 1 5.88 -13.44 2.46
CA LEU A 1 4.84 -13.21 1.43
C LEU A 1 3.87 -12.12 1.88
N ASP A 2 3.50 -12.10 3.16
CA ASP A 2 2.47 -11.20 3.71
C ASP A 2 2.77 -9.70 3.57
N GLN A 3 4.02 -9.27 3.72
CA GLN A 3 4.40 -7.85 3.65
C GLN A 3 4.13 -7.20 2.29
N ILE A 4 4.16 -7.98 1.20
CA ILE A 4 3.85 -7.48 -0.15
C ILE A 4 2.36 -7.15 -0.24
N MET A 5 1.49 -8.07 0.20
CA MET A 5 0.05 -7.84 0.18
C MET A 5 -0.35 -6.71 1.13
N VAL A 6 0.25 -6.64 2.32
CA VAL A 6 0.03 -5.56 3.29
C VAL A 6 0.41 -4.19 2.70
N ALA A 7 1.55 -4.09 1.99
CA ALA A 7 1.92 -2.86 1.32
C ALA A 7 0.91 -2.46 0.23
N ASN A 8 0.41 -3.41 -0.56
CA ASN A 8 -0.63 -3.12 -1.57
C ASN A 8 -1.93 -2.66 -0.93
N LEU A 9 -2.38 -3.29 0.16
CA LEU A 9 -3.60 -2.90 0.88
C LEU A 9 -3.47 -1.53 1.56
N LYS A 10 -2.26 -1.17 1.99
CA LYS A 10 -1.95 0.11 2.63
C LYS A 10 -1.80 1.27 1.63
N ASP A 11 -1.66 0.99 0.33
CA ASP A 11 -1.49 2.05 -0.68
C ASP A 11 -2.72 2.95 -0.72
N ASP A 12 -2.52 4.22 -0.37
CA ASP A 12 -3.50 5.29 -0.47
C ASP A 12 -3.02 6.43 -1.38
N ALA A 13 -1.78 6.34 -1.89
CA ALA A 13 -1.22 7.28 -2.83
C ALA A 13 -1.70 7.03 -4.26
N GLN A 14 -1.81 5.76 -4.67
CA GLN A 14 -2.06 5.31 -6.04
C GLN A 14 -3.27 4.37 -6.19
N SER A 15 -4.01 4.13 -5.11
CA SER A 15 -5.18 3.24 -5.12
C SER A 15 -6.46 3.89 -5.63
N TRP A 16 -7.31 3.05 -6.21
CA TRP A 16 -8.67 3.39 -6.64
C TRP A 16 -9.67 2.41 -6.03
N VAL A 17 -10.86 2.90 -5.68
CA VAL A 17 -11.96 2.06 -5.19
C VAL A 17 -13.05 1.99 -6.25
N LEU A 18 -13.39 0.75 -6.62
CA LEU A 18 -14.57 0.44 -7.41
C LEU A 18 -15.81 0.54 -6.52
N THR A 19 -16.77 1.38 -6.91
CA THR A 19 -18.06 1.53 -6.22
C THR A 19 -19.06 0.48 -6.73
N SER A 20 -20.18 0.32 -6.01
CA SER A 20 -21.28 -0.57 -6.40
C SER A 20 -21.89 -0.21 -7.75
N GLU A 21 -21.77 1.06 -8.16
CA GLU A 21 -22.28 1.61 -9.40
C GLU A 21 -21.29 1.41 -10.57
N GLY A 22 -20.16 0.74 -10.34
CA GLY A 22 -19.15 0.48 -11.36
C GLY A 22 -18.19 1.65 -11.63
N ALA A 23 -18.27 2.73 -10.85
CA ALA A 23 -17.37 3.87 -10.97
C ALA A 23 -16.09 3.65 -10.17
N TYR A 24 -14.97 4.23 -10.62
CA TYR A 24 -13.72 4.26 -9.88
C TYR A 24 -13.51 5.63 -9.25
N THR A 25 -13.19 5.64 -7.96
CA THR A 25 -12.85 6.87 -7.22
C THR A 25 -11.46 6.77 -6.65
N ARG A 26 -10.70 7.87 -6.68
CA ARG A 26 -9.35 7.91 -6.11
C ARG A 26 -9.43 7.78 -4.60
N VAL A 27 -8.59 6.92 -4.01
CA VAL A 27 -8.44 6.87 -2.55
C VAL A 27 -7.86 8.20 -2.07
N ALA A 28 -8.49 8.78 -1.07
CA ALA A 28 -7.92 9.91 -0.34
C ALA A 28 -6.97 9.36 0.75
N PRO A 29 -5.71 9.80 0.81
CA PRO A 29 -4.81 9.43 1.88
C PRO A 29 -5.37 9.76 3.26
N LEU A 30 -5.10 8.90 4.24
CA LEU A 30 -5.50 9.18 5.62
C LEU A 30 -4.73 10.38 6.18
N ASP A 31 -3.46 10.48 5.82
CA ASP A 31 -2.58 11.62 6.07
C ASP A 31 -2.10 12.17 4.71
N PRO A 32 -2.65 13.32 4.26
CA PRO A 32 -2.25 13.94 3.00
C PRO A 32 -0.77 14.33 2.92
N GLU A 33 -0.12 14.58 4.06
CA GLU A 33 1.31 14.93 4.12
C GLU A 33 2.20 13.68 4.03
N ARG A 34 1.64 12.49 4.30
CA ARG A 34 2.38 11.23 4.36
C ARG A 34 1.63 10.07 3.68
N PRO A 35 1.31 10.19 2.38
CA PRO A 35 0.67 9.12 1.66
C PRO A 35 1.62 7.91 1.53
N PHE A 36 1.06 6.72 1.62
CA PHE A 36 1.79 5.47 1.42
C PHE A 36 1.66 5.01 -0.04
N SER A 37 2.81 4.83 -0.72
CA SER A 37 2.88 4.27 -2.07
C SER A 37 3.60 2.93 -2.05
N ALA A 38 2.90 1.86 -2.44
CA ALA A 38 3.48 0.54 -2.56
C ALA A 38 4.60 0.51 -3.61
N HIS A 39 4.41 1.22 -4.72
CA HIS A 39 5.45 1.33 -5.76
C HIS A 39 6.76 1.91 -5.20
N LYS A 40 6.70 3.06 -4.52
CA LYS A 40 7.88 3.68 -3.89
C LYS A 40 8.49 2.74 -2.85
N TYR A 41 7.66 2.09 -2.04
CA TYR A 41 8.10 1.13 -1.03
C TYR A 41 8.87 -0.06 -1.64
N PHE A 42 8.41 -0.65 -2.74
CA PHE A 42 9.10 -1.75 -3.41
C PHE A 42 10.37 -1.30 -4.17
N MET A 43 10.43 -0.05 -4.62
CA MET A 43 11.63 0.53 -5.22
C MET A 43 12.74 0.76 -4.20
N THR A 44 12.39 1.15 -2.96
CA THR A 44 13.36 1.35 -1.87
C THR A 44 13.63 0.08 -1.05
N ASN A 45 12.85 -0.98 -1.25
CA ASN A 45 13.02 -2.29 -0.60
C ASN A 45 13.13 -3.41 -1.65
N PRO A 46 14.27 -3.52 -2.37
CA PRO A 46 14.40 -4.41 -3.53
C PRO A 46 14.16 -5.89 -3.23
N SER A 47 14.43 -6.33 -1.99
CA SER A 47 14.17 -7.68 -1.50
C SER A 47 12.70 -8.09 -1.61
N LEU A 48 11.78 -7.14 -1.42
CA LEU A 48 10.34 -7.38 -1.51
C LEU A 48 9.81 -7.28 -2.95
N SER A 49 10.59 -6.73 -3.87
CA SER A 49 10.22 -6.58 -5.29
C SER A 49 10.61 -7.78 -6.18
N GLY A 50 11.23 -8.82 -5.61
CA GLY A 50 11.74 -9.96 -6.37
C GLY A 50 13.04 -9.68 -7.15
N ARG A 51 13.63 -8.48 -7.02
CA ARG A 51 14.87 -8.06 -7.72
C ARG A 51 16.18 -8.38 -6.98
N GLY A 52 16.13 -8.84 -5.73
CA GLY A 52 17.32 -8.97 -4.88
C GLY A 52 17.63 -10.39 -4.42
N ARG A 53 18.62 -11.04 -5.06
CA ARG A 53 19.44 -12.07 -4.39
C ARG A 53 20.21 -11.38 -3.26
N LYS A 54 20.05 -11.84 -2.02
CA LYS A 54 20.80 -11.45 -0.80
C LYS A 54 20.62 -9.98 -0.35
N VAL A 55 19.53 -9.68 0.35
CA VAL A 55 19.41 -8.48 1.19
C VAL A 55 19.51 -8.91 2.66
N LYS A 56 20.39 -8.28 3.43
CA LYS A 56 20.66 -8.59 4.85
C LYS A 56 19.68 -7.90 5.82
N THR A 57 18.95 -6.90 5.35
CA THR A 57 18.05 -6.08 6.18
C THR A 57 16.65 -6.10 5.58
N LEU A 58 15.72 -6.74 6.27
CA LEU A 58 14.30 -6.66 5.92
C LEU A 58 13.74 -5.33 6.45
N PRO A 59 12.87 -4.64 5.70
CA PRO A 59 12.13 -3.52 6.26
C PRO A 59 11.33 -3.96 7.48
N GLY A 60 11.08 -3.02 8.38
CA GLY A 60 10.23 -3.24 9.55
C GLY A 60 8.84 -3.76 9.15
N HIS A 61 8.20 -4.47 10.08
CA HIS A 61 6.88 -5.05 9.87
C HIS A 61 5.84 -3.96 9.56
N LEU A 62 5.20 -4.01 8.39
CA LEU A 62 4.05 -3.19 8.08
C LEU A 62 2.80 -3.75 8.77
N SER A 63 2.06 -2.88 9.45
CA SER A 63 0.69 -3.15 9.88
C SER A 63 -0.29 -2.46 8.94
N TYR A 64 -1.39 -3.13 8.63
CA TYR A 64 -2.54 -2.55 7.94
C TYR A 64 -3.77 -2.72 8.81
N VAL A 65 -4.37 -1.59 9.19
CA VAL A 65 -5.70 -1.54 9.79
C VAL A 65 -6.61 -0.98 8.72
N ARG A 66 -7.63 -1.75 8.34
CA ARG A 66 -8.61 -1.29 7.35
C ARG A 66 -9.32 -0.06 7.93
N PRO A 67 -9.27 1.10 7.26
CA PRO A 67 -10.05 2.26 7.70
C PRO A 67 -11.53 1.93 7.66
N GLU A 68 -12.27 2.31 8.71
CA GLU A 68 -13.74 2.22 8.71
C GLU A 68 -14.30 2.95 7.48
N ARG A 69 -15.07 2.25 6.66
CA ARG A 69 -15.77 2.89 5.54
C ARG A 69 -16.81 3.82 6.15
N LYS A 70 -16.61 5.14 6.04
CA LYS A 70 -17.69 6.10 6.34
C LYS A 70 -18.89 5.72 5.46
N LYS A 71 -19.95 5.19 6.09
CA LYS A 71 -21.24 5.02 5.41
C LYS A 71 -21.69 6.42 5.01
N ARG A 72 -21.89 6.63 3.71
CA ARG A 72 -22.60 7.81 3.20
C ARG A 72 -24.08 7.60 3.44
#